data_AF-R7ZNQ0-F1
#
_entry.id   AF-R7ZNQ0-F1
#
_cell.length_a   1.000
_cell.length_b   1.000
_cell.length_c   1.000
_cell.angle_alpha   90.00
_cell.angle_beta   90.00
_cell.angle_gamma   90.00
#
_symmetry.space_group_name_H-M   'P 1'
#
loop_
_entity.id
_entity.type
_entity.pdbx_description
1 polymer ?
#
loop_
_entity_poly.entity_id
_entity_poly.type
_entity_poly.pdbx_seq_one_letter_code
_entity_poly.pdbx_strand_id
1 'polypeptide(L)' 'MKYEGEEMDALGILQAQWSDVEFLREFFKKYKKDYENYYPKAKLSKIVLQTIEDADDLFELLYE' A
#
# COMPACT_ATOMS: atom_id res chain seq x y z
N MET A 1 -11.27 13.09 -15.71
CA MET A 1 -12.19 11.95 -15.90
C MET A 1 -11.43 10.87 -16.64
N LYS A 2 -11.11 9.74 -16.00
CA LYS A 2 -10.57 8.57 -16.71
C LYS A 2 -11.76 7.84 -17.35
N TYR A 3 -11.75 7.71 -18.67
CA TYR A 3 -12.83 7.11 -19.45
C TYR A 3 -12.88 5.60 -19.20
N GLU A 4 -14.10 5.04 -19.11
CA GLU A 4 -14.31 3.60 -19.02
C GLU A 4 -13.64 2.88 -20.21
N GLY A 5 -12.56 2.14 -19.95
CA GLY A 5 -11.90 1.29 -20.94
C GLY A 5 -10.39 1.47 -21.12
N GLU A 6 -9.76 2.45 -20.49
CA GLU A 6 -8.29 2.53 -20.46
C GLU A 6 -7.72 1.59 -19.39
N GLU A 7 -6.79 0.70 -19.78
CA GLU A 7 -5.94 -0.03 -18.83
C GLU A 7 -5.40 0.98 -17.81
N MET A 8 -5.54 0.68 -16.52
CA MET A 8 -4.93 1.53 -15.50
C MET A 8 -3.44 1.65 -15.82
N ASP A 9 -2.96 2.90 -15.94
CA ASP A 9 -1.53 3.14 -16.04
C ASP A 9 -0.81 2.54 -14.82
N ALA A 10 0.49 2.26 -14.97
CA ALA A 10 1.25 1.57 -13.94
C ALA A 10 1.18 2.28 -12.57
N LEU A 11 1.02 3.61 -12.55
CA LEU A 11 0.87 4.39 -11.33
C LEU A 11 -0.49 4.15 -10.66
N GLY A 12 -1.58 4.12 -11.44
CA GLY A 12 -2.92 3.81 -10.96
C GLY A 12 -3.06 2.37 -10.45
N ILE A 13 -2.41 1.41 -11.10
CA ILE A 13 -2.32 0.03 -10.59
C ILE A 13 -1.61 0.01 -9.23
N LEU A 14 -0.48 0.71 -9.14
CA LEU A 14 0.29 0.79 -7.90
C LEU A 14 -0.56 1.41 -6.79
N GLN A 15 -1.23 2.53 -7.06
CA GLN A 15 -2.08 3.22 -6.10
C GLN A 15 -3.21 2.30 -5.60
N ALA A 16 -3.94 1.66 -6.51
CA ALA A 16 -5.02 0.74 -6.14
C ALA A 16 -4.51 -0.41 -5.26
N GLN A 17 -3.32 -0.94 -5.57
CA GLN A 17 -2.70 -2.04 -4.82
C GLN A 17 -2.23 -1.61 -3.43
N TRP A 18 -1.62 -0.42 -3.29
CA TRP A 18 -1.12 0.08 -2.01
C TRP A 18 -2.20 0.70 -1.12
N SER A 19 -3.41 0.93 -1.64
CA SER A 19 -4.60 1.28 -0.85
C SER A 19 -5.47 0.05 -0.46
N ASP A 20 -5.12 -1.16 -0.92
CA ASP A 20 -5.87 -2.39 -0.62
C ASP A 20 -5.42 -3.04 0.70
N VAL A 21 -6.32 -3.04 1.68
CA VAL A 21 -6.10 -3.61 3.02
C VAL A 21 -5.80 -5.11 2.98
N GLU A 22 -6.52 -5.88 2.15
CA GLU A 22 -6.34 -7.33 2.08
C GLU A 22 -5.00 -7.68 1.44
N PHE A 23 -4.66 -6.99 0.35
CA PHE A 23 -3.36 -7.10 -0.29
C PHE A 23 -2.22 -6.84 0.70
N LEU A 24 -2.28 -5.71 1.44
CA LEU A 24 -1.23 -5.35 2.41
C LEU A 24 -1.15 -6.34 3.57
N ARG A 25 -2.28 -6.86 4.06
CA ARG A 25 -2.28 -7.88 5.11
C ARG A 25 -1.55 -9.14 4.67
N GLU A 26 -1.80 -9.62 3.45
CA GLU A 26 -1.12 -10.80 2.92
C GLU A 26 0.35 -10.51 2.61
N PHE A 27 0.67 -9.32 2.11
CA PHE A 27 2.04 -8.86 1.90
C PHE A 27 2.86 -8.91 3.21
N PHE A 28 2.39 -8.24 4.27
CA PHE A 28 3.11 -8.21 5.55
C PHE A 28 3.12 -9.56 6.27
N LYS A 29 2.15 -10.45 6.03
CA LYS A 29 2.22 -11.83 6.52
C LYS A 29 3.29 -12.63 5.78
N LYS A 30 3.38 -12.49 4.45
CA LYS A 30 4.35 -13.18 3.61
C LYS A 30 5.79 -12.79 3.96
N TYR A 31 6.02 -11.49 4.19
CA TYR A 31 7.34 -10.93 4.53
C TYR A 31 7.50 -10.65 6.03
N LYS A 32 6.73 -11.35 6.87
CA LYS A 32 6.66 -11.11 8.31
C LYS A 32 8.05 -11.08 8.98
N LYS A 33 8.92 -12.02 8.60
CA LYS A 33 10.25 -12.15 9.19
C LYS A 33 11.11 -10.91 8.94
N ASP A 34 11.05 -10.36 7.74
CA ASP A 34 11.84 -9.20 7.37
C ASP A 34 11.36 -7.98 8.14
N TYR A 35 10.05 -7.78 8.16
CA TYR A 35 9.43 -6.68 8.89
C TYR A 35 9.67 -6.77 10.42
N GLU A 36 9.54 -7.94 11.05
CA GLU A 36 9.73 -8.10 12.50
C GLU A 36 11.16 -7.82 12.96
N ASN A 37 12.15 -8.04 12.09
CA ASN A 37 13.55 -7.71 12.37
C ASN A 37 13.76 -6.20 12.47
N TYR A 38 13.07 -5.41 11.65
CA TYR A 38 13.17 -3.94 11.63
C TYR A 38 12.24 -3.28 12.65
N TYR A 39 11.04 -3.83 12.86
CA TYR A 39 10.01 -3.27 13.73
C TYR A 39 9.53 -4.30 14.76
N PRO A 40 10.38 -4.65 15.74
CA PRO A 40 10.02 -5.64 16.74
C PRO A 40 8.78 -5.19 17.52
N LYS A 41 7.81 -6.11 17.67
CA LYS A 41 6.52 -5.93 18.38
C LYS A 41 5.49 -5.03 17.70
N ALA A 42 5.70 -4.58 16.47
CA ALA A 42 4.66 -3.82 15.80
C ALA A 42 3.42 -4.70 15.52
N LYS A 43 2.24 -4.07 15.51
CA LYS A 43 0.98 -4.76 15.26
C LYS A 43 0.71 -4.71 13.77
N LEU A 44 0.42 -5.86 13.16
CA LEU A 44 0.09 -5.96 11.72
C LEU A 44 -0.95 -4.92 11.30
N SER A 45 -2.01 -4.72 12.09
CA SER A 45 -3.05 -3.73 11.80
C SER A 45 -2.53 -2.29 11.78
N LYS A 46 -1.59 -1.95 12.67
CA LYS A 46 -1.00 -0.61 12.72
C LYS A 46 -0.16 -0.34 11.47
N ILE A 47 0.59 -1.34 11.02
CA ILE A 47 1.49 -1.19 9.87
C ILE A 47 0.68 -1.09 8.58
N VAL A 48 -0.37 -1.91 8.44
CA VAL A 48 -1.26 -1.83 7.28
C VAL A 48 -1.88 -0.44 7.18
N LEU A 49 -2.41 0.10 8.29
CA LEU A 49 -2.97 1.45 8.30
C LEU A 49 -1.91 2.51 7.95
N GLN A 50 -0.74 2.47 8.58
CA GLN A 50 0.34 3.42 8.30
C GLN A 50 0.78 3.35 6.83
N THR A 51 0.87 2.15 6.25
CA THR A 51 1.29 1.98 4.85
C THR A 51 0.29 2.59 3.88
N ILE A 52 -1.01 2.52 4.19
CA ILE A 52 -2.05 3.17 3.39
C ILE A 52 -1.94 4.69 3.50
N GLU A 53 -1.79 5.23 4.71
CA GLU A 53 -1.57 6.67 4.93
C GLU A 53 -0.32 7.17 4.18
N ASP A 54 0.81 6.47 4.32
CA ASP A 54 2.05 6.82 3.63
C ASP A 54 1.93 6.72 2.10
N ALA A 55 1.14 5.77 1.60
CA ALA A 55 0.88 5.62 0.17
C ALA A 55 0.02 6.78 -0.34
N ASP A 56 -1.07 7.10 0.35
CA ASP A 56 -1.97 8.20 -0.01
C ASP A 56 -1.20 9.53 -0.06
N ASP A 57 -0.38 9.83 0.96
CA ASP A 57 0.48 11.02 0.99
C ASP A 57 1.47 11.05 -0.20
N LEU A 58 2.09 9.91 -0.51
CA LEU A 58 3.03 9.81 -1.63
C LEU A 58 2.34 10.04 -2.98
N PHE A 59 1.17 9.46 -3.19
CA PHE A 59 0.45 9.63 -4.45
C PHE A 59 -0.10 11.04 -4.58
N GLU A 60 -0.59 11.66 -3.50
CA GLU A 60 -0.97 13.08 -3.50
C GLU A 60 0.18 13.95 -4.00
N LEU A 61 1.39 13.76 -3.44
CA LEU A 61 2.60 14.46 -3.89
C LEU A 61 2.95 14.20 -5.37
N LEU A 62 2.71 13.00 -5.89
CA LEU A 62 3.06 12.64 -7.27
C LEU A 62 2.04 13.11 -8.31
N TYR A 63 0.81 13.44 -7.89
CA TYR A 63 -0.24 13.96 -8.76
C TYR A 63 -0.32 15.50 -8.79
N GLU A 64 0.36 16.18 -7.86
CA GLU A 64 0.60 17.64 -7.87
C GLU A 64 1.72 18.06 -8.85
#